data_AF-Q6YIB6-F1
#
_entry.id   AF-Q6YIB6-F1
#
_cell.length_a   1.000
_cell.length_b   1.000
_cell.length_c   1.000
_cell.angle_alpha   90.00
_cell.angle_beta   90.00
_cell.angle_gamma   90.00
#
_symmetry.space_group_name_H-M   'P 1'
#
loop_
_entity.id
_entity.type
_entity.pdbx_description
1 polymer ?
#
loop_
_entity_poly.entity_id
_entity_poly.type
_entity_poly.pdbx_seq_one_letter_code
_entity_poly.pdbx_strand_id
1 'polypeptide(L)'
;VPRAILMDLEPGTMDSVRSGPYGELFRPDNYVFGQSGAGNNWAKGHYTEGAELIDSVLDVVRKEAEGCDCLQGFQITHSLGGGTGSGMGTLLISKIREEYPDRIMETFSVFPSPKVSDTVVEPYNATLSVHQLVENADEVQVIDNEALYDICFRTLKLSTPTYGDLNHLVSAAMSGVTCSLRFPGQLNSDLRKLAVNLIPFPRLHFFMIGFAPLTSRGSQQYRALTVPELTQQMFDAKNMMCASDPRRGKYLTACAMFRGKMSTKE
;
A
#
# COMPACT_ATOMS: atom_id res chain seq x y z
N VAL A 1 15.87 14.56 -0.98
CA VAL A 1 14.43 14.84 -1.11
C VAL A 1 13.74 13.58 -1.61
N PRO A 2 12.65 13.11 -0.97
CA PRO A 2 11.88 11.95 -1.40
C PRO A 2 11.24 12.21 -2.76
N ARG A 3 11.27 11.21 -3.65
CA ARG A 3 10.52 11.22 -4.90
C ARG A 3 9.08 10.79 -4.62
N ALA A 4 8.32 11.70 -4.04
CA ALA A 4 6.93 11.48 -3.66
C ALA A 4 6.08 12.65 -4.17
N ILE A 5 4.85 12.33 -4.57
CA ILE A 5 3.83 13.28 -4.98
C ILE A 5 2.67 13.10 -4.00
N LEU A 6 2.30 14.19 -3.32
CA LEU A 6 1.22 14.18 -2.35
C LEU A 6 0.03 14.86 -3.00
N MET A 7 -1.06 14.10 -3.12
CA MET A 7 -2.29 14.59 -3.72
C MET A 7 -3.50 14.31 -2.86
N ASP A 8 -4.38 15.31 -2.76
CA ASP A 8 -5.67 15.20 -2.12
C ASP A 8 -6.63 16.25 -2.71
N LEU A 9 -7.93 15.98 -2.67
CA LEU A 9 -8.95 16.94 -3.09
C LEU A 9 -9.25 17.97 -2.00
N GLU A 10 -8.80 17.72 -0.76
CA GLU A 10 -8.93 18.61 0.38
C GLU A 10 -7.56 19.16 0.84
N PRO A 11 -7.47 20.44 1.24
CA PRO A 11 -6.20 21.03 1.67
C PRO A 11 -5.75 20.54 3.07
N GLY A 12 -6.68 20.13 3.93
CA GLY A 12 -6.41 19.85 5.35
C GLY A 12 -5.40 18.71 5.60
N THR A 13 -5.35 17.72 4.70
CA THR A 13 -4.37 16.63 4.77
C THR A 13 -2.95 17.14 4.57
N MET A 14 -2.76 18.14 3.69
CA MET A 14 -1.43 18.68 3.38
C MET A 14 -0.85 19.47 4.55
N ASP A 15 -1.68 20.24 5.25
CA ASP A 15 -1.27 20.96 6.46
C ASP A 15 -0.87 19.98 7.58
N SER A 16 -1.59 18.86 7.69
CA SER A 16 -1.25 17.79 8.63
C SER A 16 0.10 17.13 8.31
N VAL A 17 0.41 16.93 7.03
CA VAL A 17 1.74 16.39 6.61
C VAL A 17 2.85 17.41 6.86
N ARG A 18 2.61 18.69 6.53
CA ARG A 18 3.61 19.77 6.68
C ARG A 18 3.96 20.02 8.16
N SER A 19 2.98 19.93 9.04
CA SER A 19 3.18 20.03 10.50
C SER A 19 3.73 18.75 11.14
N GLY A 20 3.79 17.65 10.38
CA GLY A 20 4.36 16.38 10.84
C GLY A 20 5.88 16.42 11.01
N PRO A 21 6.47 15.42 11.67
CA PRO A 21 7.89 15.38 12.01
C PRO A 21 8.84 15.35 10.80
N TYR A 22 8.33 15.00 9.62
CA TYR A 22 9.08 14.92 8.37
C TYR A 22 8.51 15.84 7.27
N GLY A 23 7.68 16.82 7.62
CA GLY A 23 7.02 17.70 6.65
C GLY A 23 7.99 18.49 5.77
N GLU A 24 9.11 18.94 6.33
CA GLU A 24 10.15 19.70 5.62
C GLU A 24 10.97 18.86 4.62
N LEU A 25 10.83 17.53 4.66
CA LEU A 25 11.58 16.61 3.80
C LEU A 25 11.08 16.62 2.35
N PHE A 26 9.79 16.87 2.15
CA PHE A 26 9.10 16.83 0.86
C PHE A 26 9.25 18.14 0.10
N ARG A 27 9.35 18.05 -1.24
CA ARG A 27 9.42 19.24 -2.09
C ARG A 27 8.04 19.94 -2.08
N PRO A 28 7.97 21.27 -1.82
CA PRO A 28 6.71 22.01 -1.85
C PRO A 28 5.96 21.91 -3.18
N ASP A 29 6.69 21.88 -4.31
CA ASP A 29 6.14 21.71 -5.66
C ASP A 29 5.40 20.38 -5.88
N ASN A 30 5.67 19.38 -5.03
CA ASN A 30 5.07 18.05 -5.19
C ASN A 30 3.77 17.88 -4.39
N TYR A 31 3.28 18.96 -3.77
CA TYR A 31 1.97 19.01 -3.12
C TYR A 31 0.94 19.53 -4.13
N VAL A 32 0.02 18.67 -4.54
CA VAL A 32 -1.07 19.02 -5.46
C VAL A 32 -2.38 18.83 -4.72
N PHE A 33 -3.15 19.90 -4.49
CA PHE A 33 -4.39 19.79 -3.73
C PHE A 33 -5.54 20.60 -4.30
N GLY A 34 -6.74 20.07 -4.14
CA GLY A 34 -7.99 20.73 -4.51
C GLY A 34 -8.53 21.65 -3.39
N GLN A 35 -9.68 22.26 -3.66
CA GLN A 35 -10.44 23.02 -2.67
C GLN A 35 -11.74 22.31 -2.23
N SER A 36 -12.11 21.23 -2.91
CA SER A 36 -13.40 20.55 -2.79
C SER A 36 -13.19 19.06 -2.65
N GLY A 37 -13.59 18.48 -1.52
CA GLY A 37 -13.45 17.06 -1.27
C GLY A 37 -14.45 16.19 -2.05
N ALA A 38 -14.06 14.95 -2.34
CA ALA A 38 -14.96 13.99 -3.00
C ALA A 38 -16.14 13.54 -2.11
N GLY A 39 -16.09 13.77 -0.79
CA GLY A 39 -17.18 13.44 0.13
C GLY A 39 -17.60 11.97 0.10
N ASN A 40 -16.64 11.04 0.15
CA ASN A 40 -16.84 9.59 0.04
C ASN A 40 -17.59 9.13 -1.22
N ASN A 41 -17.55 9.90 -2.31
CA ASN A 41 -18.15 9.53 -3.59
C ASN A 41 -17.08 9.25 -4.65
N TRP A 42 -16.96 7.98 -5.05
CA TRP A 42 -16.03 7.56 -6.10
C TRP A 42 -16.25 8.31 -7.43
N ALA A 43 -17.50 8.53 -7.84
CA ALA A 43 -17.79 9.19 -9.11
C ALA A 43 -17.34 10.65 -9.14
N LYS A 44 -17.41 11.35 -7.99
CA LYS A 44 -16.85 12.71 -7.88
C LYS A 44 -15.33 12.71 -8.03
N GLY A 45 -14.66 11.76 -7.36
CA GLY A 45 -13.22 11.60 -7.46
C GLY A 45 -12.77 11.17 -8.86
N HIS A 46 -13.56 10.39 -9.59
CA HIS A 46 -13.16 9.83 -10.88
C HIS A 46 -13.56 10.69 -12.09
N TYR A 47 -14.74 11.33 -12.06
CA TYR A 47 -15.29 12.01 -13.23
C TYR A 47 -15.41 13.53 -13.11
N THR A 48 -15.41 14.10 -11.89
CA THR A 48 -15.60 15.55 -11.70
C THR A 48 -14.39 16.21 -11.07
N GLU A 49 -14.32 16.26 -9.74
CA GLU A 49 -13.32 17.03 -8.98
C GLU A 49 -11.91 16.48 -9.22
N GLY A 50 -11.77 15.15 -9.23
CA GLY A 50 -10.47 14.54 -9.49
C GLY A 50 -10.03 14.65 -10.94
N ALA A 51 -10.97 14.73 -11.89
CA ALA A 51 -10.65 14.94 -13.30
C ALA A 51 -10.14 16.36 -13.58
N GLU A 52 -10.60 17.36 -12.80
CA GLU A 52 -10.07 18.73 -12.90
C GLU A 52 -8.64 18.84 -12.35
N LEU A 53 -8.32 18.07 -11.29
CA LEU A 53 -7.00 18.12 -10.64
C LEU A 53 -5.95 17.20 -11.29
N ILE A 54 -6.38 16.18 -12.05
CA ILE A 54 -5.49 15.12 -12.53
C ILE A 54 -4.37 15.64 -13.45
N ASP A 55 -4.66 16.61 -14.31
CA ASP A 55 -3.67 17.14 -15.26
C ASP A 55 -2.51 17.80 -14.51
N SER A 56 -2.81 18.51 -13.42
CA SER A 56 -1.78 19.11 -12.55
C SER A 56 -0.92 18.05 -11.86
N VAL A 57 -1.53 16.92 -11.45
CA VAL A 57 -0.78 15.80 -10.86
C VAL A 57 0.11 15.15 -11.93
N LEU A 58 -0.40 14.92 -13.14
CA LEU A 58 0.34 14.31 -14.24
C LEU A 58 1.56 15.15 -14.66
N ASP A 59 1.45 16.48 -14.65
CA ASP A 59 2.61 17.35 -14.92
C ASP A 59 3.73 17.16 -13.90
N VAL A 60 3.39 17.01 -12.61
CA VAL A 60 4.38 16.72 -11.55
C VAL A 60 4.95 15.31 -11.73
N VAL A 61 4.11 14.33 -12.09
CA VAL A 61 4.56 12.95 -12.39
C VAL A 61 5.58 12.96 -13.53
N ARG A 62 5.30 13.66 -14.63
CA ARG A 62 6.21 13.80 -15.77
C ARG A 62 7.54 14.44 -15.36
N LYS A 63 7.50 15.54 -14.60
CA LYS A 63 8.70 16.22 -14.10
C LYS A 63 9.58 15.29 -13.25
N GLU A 64 8.98 14.48 -12.37
CA GLU A 64 9.73 13.52 -11.55
C GLU A 64 10.23 12.32 -12.37
N ALA A 65 9.45 11.86 -13.35
CA ALA A 65 9.84 10.77 -14.26
C ALA A 65 11.03 11.16 -15.14
N GLU A 66 11.04 12.37 -15.73
CA GLU A 66 12.17 12.91 -16.49
C GLU A 66 13.42 13.11 -15.64
N GLY A 67 13.24 13.35 -14.33
CA GLY A 67 14.33 13.45 -13.36
C GLY A 67 14.95 12.11 -12.94
N CYS A 68 14.60 11.00 -13.61
CA CYS A 68 15.11 9.66 -13.35
C CYS A 68 15.86 9.11 -14.56
N ASP A 69 17.07 8.57 -14.35
CA ASP A 69 17.86 7.96 -15.43
C ASP A 69 17.17 6.70 -16.00
N CYS A 70 16.56 5.89 -15.12
CA CYS A 70 15.79 4.71 -15.51
C CYS A 70 14.65 4.47 -14.51
N LEU A 71 13.45 4.90 -14.87
CA LEU A 71 12.25 4.70 -14.06
C LEU A 71 11.81 3.22 -14.09
N GLN A 72 11.69 2.58 -12.93
CA GLN A 72 11.21 1.19 -12.86
C GLN A 72 9.68 1.08 -12.92
N GLY A 73 8.99 1.99 -12.22
CA GLY A 73 7.55 1.90 -12.02
C GLY A 73 7.04 2.99 -11.07
N PHE A 74 5.76 2.89 -10.74
CA PHE A 74 5.06 3.79 -9.84
C PHE A 74 4.51 3.01 -8.65
N GLN A 75 4.56 3.63 -7.48
CA GLN A 75 3.99 3.08 -6.24
C GLN A 75 2.88 4.01 -5.76
N ILE A 76 1.66 3.50 -5.70
CA ILE A 76 0.48 4.29 -5.32
C ILE A 76 -0.08 3.76 -4.02
N THR A 77 -0.16 4.62 -3.00
CA THR A 77 -0.78 4.28 -1.71
C THR A 77 -2.12 4.99 -1.61
N HIS A 78 -3.21 4.22 -1.52
CA HIS A 78 -4.56 4.79 -1.54
C HIS A 78 -5.56 3.91 -0.77
N SER A 79 -6.67 4.51 -0.33
CA SER A 79 -7.80 3.79 0.25
C SER A 79 -8.90 3.56 -0.78
N LEU A 80 -9.53 2.38 -0.73
CA LEU A 80 -10.64 2.03 -1.61
C LEU A 80 -12.00 2.45 -1.03
N GLY A 81 -12.07 2.75 0.27
CA GLY A 81 -13.31 3.16 0.94
C GLY A 81 -13.69 4.63 0.73
N GLY A 82 -12.70 5.53 0.58
CA GLY A 82 -12.94 6.96 0.41
C GLY A 82 -13.46 7.35 -0.98
N GLY A 83 -13.57 8.65 -1.27
CA GLY A 83 -13.89 9.16 -2.62
C GLY A 83 -12.65 9.57 -3.41
N THR A 84 -11.71 10.26 -2.76
CA THR A 84 -10.47 10.75 -3.40
C THR A 84 -9.50 9.60 -3.70
N GLY A 85 -9.11 8.83 -2.68
CA GLY A 85 -8.15 7.73 -2.84
C GLY A 85 -8.64 6.66 -3.81
N SER A 86 -9.95 6.40 -3.81
CA SER A 86 -10.57 5.39 -4.64
C SER A 86 -10.77 5.92 -6.08
N GLY A 87 -11.54 7.00 -6.25
CA GLY A 87 -11.93 7.57 -7.53
C GLY A 87 -10.77 8.23 -8.26
N MET A 88 -10.14 9.23 -7.63
CA MET A 88 -9.03 9.96 -8.23
C MET A 88 -7.77 9.08 -8.33
N GLY A 89 -7.52 8.22 -7.33
CA GLY A 89 -6.40 7.27 -7.38
C GLY A 89 -6.51 6.27 -8.54
N THR A 90 -7.71 5.74 -8.81
CA THR A 90 -7.91 4.84 -9.97
C THR A 90 -7.87 5.57 -11.30
N LEU A 91 -8.34 6.82 -11.37
CA LEU A 91 -8.15 7.67 -12.54
C LEU A 91 -6.67 7.89 -12.85
N LEU A 92 -5.87 8.21 -11.82
CA LEU A 92 -4.43 8.39 -11.96
C LEU A 92 -3.74 7.13 -12.47
N ILE A 93 -4.09 5.96 -11.92
CA ILE A 93 -3.54 4.67 -12.36
C ILE A 93 -3.79 4.46 -13.86
N SER A 94 -5.02 4.71 -14.33
CA SER A 94 -5.38 4.59 -15.74
C SER A 94 -4.56 5.54 -16.62
N LYS A 95 -4.44 6.82 -16.23
CA LYS A 95 -3.68 7.82 -16.99
C LYS A 95 -2.17 7.53 -17.03
N ILE A 96 -1.59 7.08 -15.91
CA ILE A 96 -0.19 6.66 -15.91
C ILE A 96 0.00 5.42 -16.79
N ARG A 97 -0.95 4.48 -16.81
CA ARG A 97 -0.88 3.30 -17.68
C ARG A 97 -0.97 3.67 -19.17
N GLU A 98 -1.74 4.70 -19.52
CA GLU A 98 -1.80 5.24 -20.88
C GLU A 98 -0.46 5.88 -21.30
N GLU A 99 0.18 6.67 -20.44
CA GLU A 99 1.44 7.37 -20.75
C GLU A 99 2.69 6.49 -20.62
N TYR A 100 2.69 5.55 -19.68
CA TYR A 100 3.83 4.72 -19.31
C TYR A 100 3.47 3.21 -19.35
N PRO A 101 3.07 2.67 -20.51
CA PRO A 101 2.55 1.30 -20.61
C PRO A 101 3.58 0.22 -20.22
N ASP A 102 4.88 0.49 -20.42
CA ASP A 102 5.97 -0.45 -20.13
C ASP A 102 6.43 -0.42 -18.67
N ARG A 103 5.89 0.47 -17.82
CA ARG A 103 6.33 0.64 -16.43
C ARG A 103 5.42 -0.14 -15.48
N ILE A 104 6.02 -0.70 -14.43
CA ILE A 104 5.26 -1.47 -13.42
C ILE A 104 4.41 -0.53 -12.58
N MET A 105 3.15 -0.89 -12.39
CA MET A 105 2.23 -0.21 -11.49
C MET A 105 1.98 -1.06 -10.24
N GLU A 106 2.55 -0.64 -9.11
CA GLU A 106 2.33 -1.26 -7.79
C GLU A 106 1.40 -0.38 -6.95
N THR A 107 0.36 -0.98 -6.36
CA THR A 107 -0.56 -0.28 -5.47
C THR A 107 -0.56 -0.89 -4.07
N PHE A 108 -0.54 -0.04 -3.05
CA PHE A 108 -0.83 -0.38 -1.67
C PHE A 108 -2.26 0.09 -1.40
N SER A 109 -3.20 -0.85 -1.50
CA SER A 109 -4.63 -0.55 -1.48
C SER A 109 -5.24 -0.97 -0.15
N VAL A 110 -5.73 0.02 0.60
CA VAL A 110 -6.43 -0.22 1.87
C VAL A 110 -7.89 -0.51 1.60
N PHE A 111 -8.30 -1.74 1.87
CA PHE A 111 -9.67 -2.22 1.78
C PHE A 111 -10.49 -1.77 2.99
N PRO A 112 -11.76 -1.39 2.76
CA PRO A 112 -12.65 -0.98 3.83
C PRO A 112 -13.03 -2.16 4.73
N SER A 113 -13.36 -1.87 5.99
CA SER A 113 -13.93 -2.84 6.92
C SER A 113 -15.07 -2.22 7.72
N PRO A 114 -16.21 -2.93 7.88
CA PRO A 114 -17.35 -2.46 8.66
C PRO A 114 -17.06 -2.33 10.16
N LYS A 115 -15.95 -2.89 10.66
CA LYS A 115 -15.55 -2.74 12.07
C LYS A 115 -14.80 -1.44 12.37
N VAL A 116 -14.23 -0.81 11.34
CA VAL A 116 -13.32 0.33 11.48
C VAL A 116 -13.92 1.62 10.93
N SER A 117 -14.87 1.53 10.00
CA SER A 117 -15.54 2.67 9.39
C SER A 117 -17.06 2.51 9.36
N ASP A 118 -17.75 3.60 9.71
CA ASP A 118 -19.22 3.70 9.68
C ASP A 118 -19.76 4.17 8.31
N THR A 119 -18.89 4.32 7.31
CA THR A 119 -19.27 4.86 6.00
C THR A 119 -20.01 3.80 5.17
N VAL A 120 -21.32 3.98 5.02
CA VAL A 120 -22.21 3.02 4.32
C VAL A 120 -21.93 2.86 2.82
N VAL A 121 -21.20 3.80 2.20
CA VAL A 121 -20.91 3.79 0.76
C VAL A 121 -19.58 3.13 0.39
N GLU A 122 -18.77 2.70 1.36
CA GLU A 122 -17.48 2.06 1.10
C GLU A 122 -17.54 0.83 0.19
N PRO A 123 -18.55 -0.07 0.31
CA PRO A 123 -18.65 -1.21 -0.60
C PRO A 123 -18.83 -0.80 -2.07
N TYR A 124 -19.53 0.32 -2.33
CA TYR A 124 -19.68 0.85 -3.69
C TYR A 124 -18.35 1.36 -4.22
N ASN A 125 -17.66 2.19 -3.43
CA ASN A 125 -16.36 2.76 -3.82
C ASN A 125 -15.30 1.67 -4.06
N ALA A 126 -15.26 0.66 -3.18
CA ALA A 126 -14.34 -0.46 -3.32
C ALA A 126 -14.64 -1.30 -4.56
N THR A 127 -15.92 -1.62 -4.83
CA THR A 127 -16.30 -2.40 -6.02
C THR A 127 -15.90 -1.69 -7.32
N LEU A 128 -16.19 -0.39 -7.42
CA LEU A 128 -15.84 0.42 -8.60
C LEU A 128 -14.32 0.54 -8.77
N SER A 129 -13.60 0.67 -7.66
CA SER A 129 -12.14 0.81 -7.71
C SER A 129 -11.42 -0.49 -8.03
N VAL A 130 -11.88 -1.62 -7.47
CA VAL A 130 -11.32 -2.94 -7.77
C VAL A 130 -11.47 -3.27 -9.25
N HIS A 131 -12.59 -2.89 -9.89
CA HIS A 131 -12.76 -3.06 -11.33
C HIS A 131 -11.62 -2.39 -12.13
N GLN A 132 -11.25 -1.15 -11.75
CA GLN A 132 -10.14 -0.42 -12.38
C GLN A 132 -8.77 -1.03 -12.05
N LEU A 133 -8.57 -1.48 -10.80
CA LEU A 133 -7.30 -2.11 -10.38
C LEU A 133 -7.03 -3.45 -11.08
N VAL A 134 -8.09 -4.22 -11.38
CA VAL A 134 -7.96 -5.51 -12.08
C VAL A 134 -7.37 -5.33 -13.50
N GLU A 135 -7.60 -4.19 -14.14
CA GLU A 135 -7.18 -3.96 -15.52
C GLU A 135 -5.89 -3.13 -15.62
N ASN A 136 -5.70 -2.17 -14.71
CA ASN A 136 -4.66 -1.15 -14.86
C ASN A 136 -3.47 -1.29 -13.89
N ALA A 137 -3.61 -2.03 -12.79
CA ALA A 137 -2.50 -2.28 -11.87
C ALA A 137 -1.79 -3.60 -12.22
N ASP A 138 -0.47 -3.64 -12.09
CA ASP A 138 0.30 -4.87 -12.28
C ASP A 138 0.44 -5.64 -10.96
N GLU A 139 0.56 -4.95 -9.82
CA GLU A 139 0.69 -5.55 -8.49
C GLU A 139 -0.19 -4.81 -7.48
N VAL A 140 -1.07 -5.53 -6.76
CA VAL A 140 -1.94 -4.93 -5.74
C VAL A 140 -1.67 -5.57 -4.38
N GLN A 141 -1.01 -4.83 -3.49
CA GLN A 141 -0.79 -5.22 -2.10
C GLN A 141 -2.06 -4.92 -1.31
N VAL A 142 -2.79 -5.97 -0.92
CA VAL A 142 -4.07 -5.85 -0.21
C VAL A 142 -3.82 -5.64 1.27
N ILE A 143 -4.28 -4.50 1.78
CA ILE A 143 -4.23 -4.14 3.20
C ILE A 143 -5.66 -4.03 3.71
N ASP A 144 -6.00 -4.74 4.78
CA ASP A 144 -7.33 -4.73 5.36
C ASP A 144 -7.31 -4.12 6.76
N ASN A 145 -8.08 -3.06 6.97
CA ASN A 145 -8.21 -2.41 8.26
C ASN A 145 -8.73 -3.34 9.35
N GLU A 146 -9.56 -4.33 9.01
CA GLU A 146 -10.04 -5.33 9.96
C GLU A 146 -8.90 -6.19 10.50
N ALA A 147 -8.06 -6.68 9.59
CA ALA A 147 -6.94 -7.54 9.93
C ALA A 147 -5.89 -6.77 10.75
N LEU A 148 -5.60 -5.52 10.36
CA LEU A 148 -4.71 -4.65 11.12
C LEU A 148 -5.24 -4.36 12.53
N TYR A 149 -6.54 -4.10 12.67
CA TYR A 149 -7.18 -3.88 13.97
C TYR A 149 -7.10 -5.14 14.84
N ASP A 150 -7.42 -6.31 14.28
CA ASP A 150 -7.32 -7.59 14.98
C ASP A 150 -5.88 -7.91 15.41
N ILE A 151 -4.87 -7.61 14.58
CA ILE A 151 -3.45 -7.75 14.93
C ILE A 151 -3.09 -6.83 16.12
N CYS A 152 -3.44 -5.54 16.04
CA CYS A 152 -3.15 -4.58 17.10
C CYS A 152 -3.81 -4.97 18.43
N PHE A 153 -5.08 -5.36 18.38
CA PHE A 153 -5.85 -5.69 19.57
C PHE A 153 -5.45 -7.05 20.16
N ARG A 154 -5.40 -8.10 19.34
CA ARG A 154 -5.19 -9.48 19.82
C ARG A 154 -3.73 -9.84 20.00
N THR A 155 -2.87 -9.45 19.06
CA THR A 155 -1.45 -9.85 19.02
C THR A 155 -0.57 -8.85 19.77
N LEU A 156 -0.72 -7.55 19.48
CA LEU A 156 0.07 -6.50 20.14
C LEU A 156 -0.47 -6.07 21.52
N LYS A 157 -1.67 -6.52 21.89
CA LYS A 157 -2.34 -6.25 23.18
C LYS A 157 -2.60 -4.76 23.42
N LEU A 158 -2.91 -4.03 22.35
CA LEU A 158 -3.35 -2.63 22.45
C LEU A 158 -4.85 -2.59 22.72
N SER A 159 -5.27 -2.01 23.84
CA SER A 159 -6.69 -1.93 24.23
C SER A 159 -7.51 -1.03 23.32
N THR A 160 -6.91 0.03 22.80
CA THR A 160 -7.54 1.03 21.93
C THR A 160 -6.61 1.35 20.75
N PRO A 161 -6.59 0.51 19.69
CA PRO A 161 -5.77 0.76 18.51
C PRO A 161 -6.16 2.08 17.83
N THR A 162 -5.17 2.93 17.54
CA THR A 162 -5.36 4.18 16.80
C THR A 162 -4.90 4.02 15.34
N TYR A 163 -5.33 4.90 14.43
CA TYR A 163 -4.81 4.92 13.05
C TYR A 163 -3.27 5.04 12.99
N GLY A 164 -2.64 5.67 13.99
CA GLY A 164 -1.18 5.71 14.10
C GLY A 164 -0.56 4.31 14.29
N ASP A 165 -1.19 3.45 15.07
CA ASP A 165 -0.73 2.07 15.29
C ASP A 165 -0.92 1.22 14.03
N LEU A 166 -2.05 1.37 13.35
CA LEU A 166 -2.33 0.69 12.08
C LEU A 166 -1.32 1.12 11.01
N ASN A 167 -1.09 2.43 10.87
CA ASN A 167 -0.13 2.98 9.91
C ASN A 167 1.31 2.54 10.22
N HIS A 168 1.66 2.32 11.49
CA HIS A 168 2.95 1.77 11.85
C HIS A 168 3.14 0.34 11.30
N LEU A 169 2.13 -0.52 11.39
CA LEU A 169 2.17 -1.86 10.80
C LEU A 169 2.25 -1.81 9.27
N VAL A 170 1.43 -0.98 8.63
CA VAL A 170 1.43 -0.80 7.17
C VAL A 170 2.80 -0.34 6.69
N SER A 171 3.39 0.68 7.34
CA SER A 171 4.72 1.18 6.96
C SER A 171 5.82 0.11 7.13
N ALA A 172 5.72 -0.75 8.14
CA ALA A 172 6.64 -1.88 8.32
C ALA A 172 6.52 -2.91 7.18
N ALA A 173 5.30 -3.24 6.77
CA ALA A 173 5.05 -4.14 5.64
C ALA A 173 5.52 -3.52 4.30
N MET A 174 5.17 -2.27 4.02
CA MET A 174 5.64 -1.54 2.84
C MET A 174 7.18 -1.47 2.79
N SER A 175 7.82 -1.23 3.93
CA SER A 175 9.29 -1.27 4.04
C SER A 175 9.83 -2.68 3.77
N GLY A 176 9.13 -3.73 4.18
CA GLY A 176 9.46 -5.12 3.87
C GLY A 176 9.40 -5.41 2.37
N VAL A 177 8.27 -5.08 1.73
CA VAL A 177 8.03 -5.32 0.29
C VAL A 177 9.04 -4.57 -0.57
N THR A 178 9.29 -3.30 -0.26
CA THR A 178 10.23 -2.46 -1.01
C THR A 178 11.71 -2.64 -0.62
N CYS A 179 12.02 -3.59 0.27
CA CYS A 179 13.38 -3.76 0.77
C CYS A 179 14.36 -4.15 -0.34
N SER A 180 13.92 -5.03 -1.26
CA SER A 180 14.75 -5.51 -2.36
C SER A 180 15.06 -4.44 -3.41
N LEU A 181 14.26 -3.38 -3.47
CA LEU A 181 14.49 -2.22 -4.34
C LEU A 181 15.53 -1.26 -3.75
N ARG A 182 15.61 -1.19 -2.42
CA ARG A 182 16.42 -0.21 -1.69
C ARG A 182 17.78 -0.74 -1.26
N PHE A 183 17.93 -2.04 -1.13
CA PHE A 183 19.14 -2.69 -0.69
C PHE A 183 19.57 -3.79 -1.67
N PRO A 184 20.88 -4.01 -1.85
CA PRO A 184 21.37 -5.08 -2.71
C PRO A 184 20.92 -6.44 -2.15
N GLY A 185 20.25 -7.22 -2.99
CA GLY A 185 19.77 -8.56 -2.66
C GLY A 185 19.91 -9.50 -3.85
N GLN A 186 19.97 -10.81 -3.58
CA GLN A 186 20.12 -11.84 -4.61
C GLN A 186 18.79 -12.21 -5.30
N LEU A 187 17.65 -12.02 -4.62
CA LEU A 187 16.31 -12.44 -5.08
C LEU A 187 15.36 -11.23 -5.13
N ASN A 188 14.50 -11.18 -6.16
CA ASN A 188 13.47 -10.13 -6.37
C ASN A 188 14.01 -8.69 -6.32
N SER A 189 15.16 -8.45 -6.96
CA SER A 189 15.89 -7.17 -6.96
C SER A 189 15.17 -5.99 -7.64
N ASP A 190 14.08 -6.25 -8.36
CA ASP A 190 13.31 -5.25 -9.09
C ASP A 190 11.82 -5.60 -9.05
N LEU A 191 10.97 -4.59 -9.25
CA LEU A 191 9.51 -4.75 -9.25
C LEU A 191 9.07 -5.77 -10.30
N ARG A 192 9.66 -5.73 -11.50
CA ARG A 192 9.28 -6.64 -12.59
C ARG A 192 9.54 -8.11 -12.26
N LYS A 193 10.63 -8.44 -11.58
CA LYS A 193 10.95 -9.81 -11.13
C LYS A 193 9.98 -10.27 -10.06
N LEU A 194 9.54 -9.37 -9.18
CA LEU A 194 8.51 -9.68 -8.20
C LEU A 194 7.20 -10.07 -8.91
N ALA A 195 6.71 -9.23 -9.83
CA ALA A 195 5.56 -9.53 -10.69
C ALA A 195 5.71 -10.88 -11.41
N VAL A 196 6.82 -11.11 -12.13
CA VAL A 196 7.03 -12.33 -12.92
C VAL A 196 7.03 -13.60 -12.07
N ASN A 197 7.56 -13.53 -10.84
CA ASN A 197 7.61 -14.69 -9.95
C ASN A 197 6.28 -14.95 -9.24
N LEU A 198 5.50 -13.92 -8.96
CA LEU A 198 4.29 -14.02 -8.14
C LEU A 198 2.99 -14.06 -8.94
N ILE A 199 2.96 -13.58 -10.17
CA ILE A 199 1.72 -13.43 -10.95
C ILE A 199 1.67 -14.49 -12.06
N PRO A 200 1.00 -15.62 -11.82
CA PRO A 200 0.84 -16.65 -12.86
C PRO A 200 -0.15 -16.25 -13.95
N PHE A 201 -1.12 -15.40 -13.63
CA PHE A 201 -2.17 -14.94 -14.56
C PHE A 201 -2.41 -13.44 -14.39
N PRO A 202 -2.57 -12.65 -15.47
CA PRO A 202 -2.62 -11.19 -15.40
C PRO A 202 -3.70 -10.59 -14.50
N ARG A 203 -4.83 -11.29 -14.27
CA ARG A 203 -5.91 -10.81 -13.40
C ARG A 203 -5.81 -11.30 -11.95
N LEU A 204 -4.84 -12.17 -11.65
CA LEU A 204 -4.60 -12.76 -10.33
C LEU A 204 -3.34 -12.15 -9.69
N HIS A 205 -3.36 -10.83 -9.56
CA HIS A 205 -2.25 -9.98 -9.10
C HIS A 205 -2.52 -9.29 -7.75
N PHE A 206 -3.50 -9.78 -7.00
CA PHE A 206 -3.81 -9.31 -5.65
C PHE A 206 -3.04 -10.14 -4.63
N PHE A 207 -2.15 -9.50 -3.89
CA PHE A 207 -1.29 -10.15 -2.92
C PHE A 207 -1.82 -9.99 -1.50
N MET A 208 -1.85 -11.11 -0.78
CA MET A 208 -2.01 -11.13 0.65
C MET A 208 -0.65 -10.91 1.30
N ILE A 209 -0.47 -9.77 1.97
CA ILE A 209 0.77 -9.44 2.67
C ILE A 209 0.68 -9.83 4.15
N GLY A 210 1.83 -10.14 4.74
CA GLY A 210 1.98 -10.44 6.15
C GLY A 210 3.32 -9.91 6.66
N PHE A 211 3.40 -9.68 7.96
CA PHE A 211 4.64 -9.24 8.60
C PHE A 211 4.94 -10.11 9.82
N ALA A 212 6.21 -10.48 9.97
CA ALA A 212 6.73 -11.12 11.16
C ALA A 212 8.12 -10.53 11.46
N PRO A 213 8.47 -10.33 12.74
CA PRO A 213 7.73 -10.70 13.95
C PRO A 213 6.65 -9.67 14.36
N LEU A 214 5.50 -10.16 14.83
CA LEU A 214 4.50 -9.33 15.51
C LEU A 214 4.59 -9.56 17.02
N THR A 215 5.39 -8.74 17.70
CA THR A 215 5.58 -8.81 19.15
C THR A 215 5.16 -7.50 19.80
N SER A 216 4.47 -7.59 20.94
CA SER A 216 4.19 -6.41 21.75
C SER A 216 5.49 -5.75 22.22
N ARG A 217 5.49 -4.43 22.40
CA ARG A 217 6.66 -3.67 22.84
C ARG A 217 7.26 -4.18 24.15
N GLY A 218 6.43 -4.69 25.07
CA GLY A 218 6.86 -5.27 26.34
C GLY A 218 7.45 -6.68 26.25
N SER A 219 7.09 -7.46 25.23
CA SER A 219 7.57 -8.84 25.05
C SER A 219 8.79 -8.94 24.11
N GLN A 220 9.13 -7.86 23.41
CA GLN A 220 10.20 -7.85 22.40
C GLN A 220 11.59 -8.17 22.98
N GLN A 221 11.89 -7.75 24.22
CA GLN A 221 13.20 -8.00 24.85
C GLN A 221 13.38 -9.45 25.34
N TYR A 222 12.29 -10.20 25.50
CA TYR A 222 12.31 -11.53 26.12
C TYR A 222 12.23 -12.68 25.11
N ARG A 223 12.07 -12.38 23.81
CA ARG A 223 11.87 -13.39 22.77
C ARG A 223 13.10 -13.48 21.87
N ALA A 224 13.87 -14.56 21.99
CA ALA A 224 14.88 -14.91 21.01
C ALA A 224 14.17 -15.42 19.75
N LEU A 225 14.19 -14.63 18.68
CA LEU A 225 13.52 -14.99 17.43
C LEU A 225 14.47 -15.79 16.54
N THR A 226 14.07 -17.02 16.21
CA THR A 226 14.79 -17.88 15.27
C THR A 226 14.13 -17.87 13.89
N VAL A 227 14.89 -18.22 12.84
CA VAL A 227 14.35 -18.29 11.46
C VAL A 227 13.16 -19.26 11.35
N PRO A 228 13.19 -20.47 11.96
CA PRO A 228 12.04 -21.37 11.94
C PRO A 228 10.79 -20.77 12.58
N GLU A 229 10.93 -20.07 13.71
CA GLU A 229 9.78 -19.42 14.38
C GLU A 229 9.20 -18.27 13.56
N LEU A 230 10.05 -17.46 12.91
CA LEU A 230 9.61 -16.41 12.00
C LEU A 230 8.86 -17.00 10.80
N THR A 231 9.39 -18.09 10.25
CA THR A 231 8.77 -18.80 9.12
C THR A 231 7.42 -19.38 9.51
N GLN A 232 7.31 -19.96 10.71
CA GLN A 232 6.03 -20.46 11.22
C GLN A 232 5.02 -19.34 11.43
N GLN A 233 5.46 -18.19 11.97
CA GLN A 233 4.60 -17.02 12.14
C GLN A 233 4.11 -16.45 10.81
N MET A 234 4.93 -16.49 9.76
CA MET A 234 4.54 -16.00 8.43
C MET A 234 3.31 -16.71 7.88
N PHE A 235 3.10 -17.99 8.19
CA PHE A 235 1.93 -18.76 7.75
C PHE A 235 0.76 -18.76 8.74
N ASP A 236 0.88 -18.08 9.88
CA ASP A 236 -0.25 -17.93 10.80
C ASP A 236 -1.24 -16.91 10.24
N ALA A 237 -2.51 -17.33 10.11
CA ALA A 237 -3.60 -16.48 9.65
C ALA A 237 -3.74 -15.19 10.49
N LYS A 238 -3.31 -15.22 11.75
CA LYS A 238 -3.35 -14.06 12.65
C LYS A 238 -2.36 -12.96 12.31
N ASN A 239 -1.36 -13.25 11.47
CA ASN A 239 -0.29 -12.31 11.10
C ASN A 239 -0.46 -11.77 9.67
N MET A 240 -1.52 -12.20 8.97
CA MET A 240 -1.87 -11.69 7.65
C MET A 240 -2.55 -10.33 7.79
N MET A 241 -2.20 -9.39 6.91
CA MET A 241 -2.79 -8.05 6.87
C MET A 241 -4.06 -8.00 6.01
N CYS A 242 -4.62 -9.14 5.64
CA CYS A 242 -5.89 -9.27 4.94
C CYS A 242 -6.81 -10.18 5.77
N ALA A 243 -8.09 -9.83 5.95
CA ALA A 243 -9.02 -10.61 6.79
C ALA A 243 -9.51 -11.86 6.05
N SER A 244 -8.59 -12.77 5.77
CA SER A 244 -8.84 -14.03 5.08
C SER A 244 -7.98 -15.13 5.68
N ASP A 245 -8.58 -16.31 5.91
CA ASP A 245 -7.84 -17.46 6.42
C ASP A 245 -7.15 -18.20 5.26
N PRO A 246 -5.81 -18.15 5.14
CA PRO A 246 -5.09 -18.80 4.04
C PRO A 246 -5.31 -20.32 3.99
N ARG A 247 -5.71 -20.94 5.10
CA ARG A 247 -5.99 -22.39 5.17
C ARG A 247 -7.25 -22.81 4.41
N ARG A 248 -8.13 -21.86 4.08
CA ARG A 248 -9.33 -22.12 3.26
C ARG A 248 -9.05 -22.13 1.77
N GLY A 249 -7.84 -21.74 1.35
CA GLY A 249 -7.43 -21.66 -0.04
C GLY A 249 -6.16 -22.46 -0.34
N LYS A 250 -5.55 -22.16 -1.47
CA LYS A 250 -4.22 -22.67 -1.86
C LYS A 250 -3.36 -21.50 -2.31
N TYR A 251 -2.08 -21.51 -1.94
CA TYR A 251 -1.11 -20.56 -2.47
C TYR A 251 -0.77 -20.93 -3.91
N LEU A 252 -0.94 -19.99 -4.84
CA LEU A 252 -0.46 -20.15 -6.22
C LEU A 252 1.05 -19.91 -6.29
N THR A 253 1.49 -18.85 -5.60
CA THR A 253 2.87 -18.38 -5.49
C THR A 253 3.06 -17.81 -4.08
N ALA A 254 4.31 -17.73 -3.62
CA ALA A 254 4.65 -17.13 -2.33
C ALA A 254 6.08 -16.57 -2.38
N CYS A 255 6.29 -15.42 -1.72
CA CYS A 255 7.61 -14.82 -1.55
C CYS A 255 7.82 -14.47 -0.08
N ALA A 256 8.93 -14.91 0.49
CA ALA A 256 9.34 -14.59 1.84
C ALA A 256 10.60 -13.71 1.82
N MET A 257 10.51 -12.51 2.37
CA MET A 257 11.62 -11.55 2.42
C MET A 257 12.21 -11.50 3.84
N PHE A 258 13.30 -12.23 4.03
CA PHE A 258 14.05 -12.26 5.29
C PHE A 258 15.05 -11.10 5.36
N ARG A 259 15.07 -10.39 6.49
CA ARG A 259 15.95 -9.23 6.73
C ARG A 259 16.79 -9.43 7.98
N GLY A 260 18.11 -9.26 7.85
CA GLY A 260 19.06 -9.39 8.97
C GLY A 260 20.24 -10.30 8.64
N LYS A 261 21.14 -10.49 9.61
CA LYS A 261 22.25 -11.45 9.49
C LYS A 261 21.69 -12.85 9.69
N MET A 262 21.64 -13.63 8.61
CA MET A 262 21.14 -15.01 8.61
C MET A 262 22.09 -15.92 7.86
N SER A 263 22.14 -17.20 8.26
CA SER A 263 22.76 -18.23 7.44
C SER A 263 21.83 -18.56 6.28
N THR A 264 22.35 -18.57 5.06
CA THR A 264 21.63 -19.10 3.87
C THR A 264 21.65 -20.63 3.80
N LYS A 265 22.40 -21.27 4.70
CA LYS A 265 22.45 -22.71 4.88
C LYS A 265 21.76 -23.04 6.21
N GLU A 266 20.47 -23.33 6.15
CA GLU A 266 19.72 -24.15 7.12
C GLU A 266 18.35 -24.49 6.55
#